data_AF-B1JC05-F1
#
_entry.id   AF-B1JC05-F1
#
_cell.length_a   1.000
_cell.length_b   1.000
_cell.length_c   1.000
_cell.angle_alpha   90.00
_cell.angle_beta   90.00
_cell.angle_gamma   90.00
#
_symmetry.space_group_name_H-M   'P 1'
#
loop_
_entity.id
_entity.type
_entity.pdbx_description
1 polymer ?
#
loop_
_entity_poly.entity_id
_entity_poly.type
_entity_poly.pdbx_seq_one_letter_code
_entity_poly.pdbx_strand_id
1 'polypeptide(L)'
;MSNGEKMTWQQFADEYQPPSEAAWINVFAIRCFRDTGDGDYIAARLALRAGLPSQAIWSGLQAIEKYLKCILLLGRVSSKGVGHKIAEGLRLVNDRLKYSIVLPDKEQAIFNHLAESEGDRYLVASLYLCHHELTDLDALVWRLRQYCAVLDVEHYNDPPSQEVLSRSLERISEQLEGQPEGGYLEQGFLEKVLSNANHSAHDGLVWRNAMFGGNQPFSSSYGAFNFMATNSPLFLNPQIVKAVDELVYLPKGARKVFEQLALERAGELQPNSSNKS
;
A
#
# COMPACT_ATOMS: atom_id res chain seq x y z
N MET A 1 27.12 10.22 39.75
CA MET A 1 27.63 9.04 39.04
C MET A 1 26.95 7.83 39.67
N SER A 2 25.85 7.37 39.08
CA SER A 2 25.09 6.24 39.61
C SER A 2 25.87 4.96 39.31
N ASN A 3 26.24 4.22 40.35
CA ASN A 3 26.79 2.88 40.24
C ASN A 3 25.78 1.99 39.51
N GLY A 4 26.05 1.65 38.25
CA GLY A 4 25.31 0.61 37.55
C GLY A 4 25.72 -0.74 38.11
N GLU A 5 25.01 -1.22 39.13
CA GLU A 5 25.12 -2.60 39.57
C GLU A 5 24.80 -3.52 38.38
N LYS A 6 25.79 -4.31 37.97
CA LYS A 6 25.61 -5.31 36.92
C LYS A 6 24.75 -6.43 37.51
N MET A 7 23.52 -6.50 37.01
CA MET A 7 22.58 -7.58 37.26
C MET A 7 23.25 -8.94 36.95
N THR A 8 23.14 -9.88 37.88
CA THR A 8 23.69 -11.23 37.69
C THR A 8 22.85 -12.01 36.68
N TRP A 9 23.44 -13.04 36.05
CA TRP A 9 22.70 -13.91 35.13
C TRP A 9 21.48 -14.59 35.78
N GLN A 10 21.58 -14.92 37.08
CA GLN A 10 20.45 -15.45 37.84
C GLN A 10 19.33 -14.42 38.00
N GLN A 11 19.65 -13.18 38.39
CA GLN A 11 18.65 -12.11 38.48
C GLN A 11 17.97 -11.86 37.13
N PHE A 12 18.72 -11.91 36.03
CA PHE A 12 18.14 -11.83 34.68
C PHE A 12 17.22 -12.98 34.35
N ALA A 13 17.62 -14.22 34.65
CA ALA A 13 16.78 -15.38 34.40
C ALA A 13 15.48 -15.35 35.22
N ASP A 14 15.53 -14.85 36.45
CA ASP A 14 14.39 -14.77 37.36
C ASP A 14 13.42 -13.63 36.99
N GLU A 15 13.93 -12.51 36.45
CA GLU A 15 13.13 -11.35 36.02
C GLU A 15 12.67 -11.45 34.54
N TYR A 16 13.26 -12.34 33.74
CA TYR A 16 12.92 -12.48 32.33
C TYR A 16 11.50 -13.00 32.15
N GLN A 17 10.65 -12.14 31.58
CA GLN A 17 9.32 -12.53 31.11
C GLN A 17 9.40 -12.88 29.62
N PRO A 18 9.10 -14.12 29.20
CA PRO A 18 9.08 -14.44 27.78
C PRO A 18 7.99 -13.61 27.06
N PRO A 19 8.13 -13.36 25.74
CA PRO A 19 7.11 -12.65 25.00
C PRO A 19 5.77 -13.38 25.03
N SER A 20 4.72 -12.64 25.38
CA SER A 20 3.33 -13.12 25.38
C SER A 20 2.85 -13.48 23.96
N GLU A 21 1.71 -14.18 23.87
CA GLU A 21 1.04 -14.43 22.58
C GLU A 21 0.75 -13.13 21.84
N ALA A 22 0.30 -12.08 22.56
CA ALA A 22 0.06 -10.77 21.99
C ALA A 22 1.33 -10.15 21.40
N ALA A 23 2.47 -10.28 22.08
CA ALA A 23 3.76 -9.84 21.56
C ALA A 23 4.14 -10.58 20.27
N TRP A 24 3.95 -11.91 20.22
CA TRP A 24 4.22 -12.69 19.01
C TRP A 24 3.29 -12.35 17.84
N ILE A 25 2.01 -12.05 18.11
CA ILE A 25 1.09 -11.56 17.09
C ILE A 25 1.56 -10.20 16.52
N ASN A 26 2.06 -9.30 17.37
CA ASN A 26 2.62 -8.03 16.92
C ASN A 26 3.85 -8.24 16.03
N VAL A 27 4.76 -9.13 16.43
CA VAL A 27 5.94 -9.50 15.62
C VAL A 27 5.51 -10.10 14.28
N PHE A 28 4.49 -10.96 14.26
CA PHE A 28 3.94 -11.51 13.03
C PHE A 28 3.38 -10.39 12.13
N ALA A 29 2.55 -9.49 12.67
CA ALA A 29 1.97 -8.39 11.91
C ALA A 29 3.06 -7.52 11.26
N ILE A 30 4.09 -7.17 12.04
CA ILE A 30 5.22 -6.37 11.58
C ILE A 30 5.99 -7.11 10.48
N ARG A 31 6.44 -8.34 10.72
CA ARG A 31 7.35 -9.03 9.79
C ARG A 31 6.63 -9.52 8.53
N CYS A 32 5.44 -10.09 8.69
CA CYS A 32 4.71 -10.71 7.58
C CYS A 32 3.90 -9.71 6.77
N PHE A 33 3.51 -8.57 7.35
CA PHE A 33 2.75 -7.56 6.62
C PHE A 33 3.54 -6.28 6.41
N ARG A 34 3.97 -5.56 7.44
CA ARG A 34 4.68 -4.27 7.24
C ARG A 34 5.97 -4.46 6.44
N ASP A 35 6.88 -5.31 6.91
CA ASP A 35 8.20 -5.43 6.28
C ASP A 35 8.11 -6.07 4.87
N THR A 36 7.13 -6.96 4.65
CA THR A 36 6.86 -7.50 3.31
C THR A 36 6.24 -6.45 2.40
N GLY A 37 5.30 -5.63 2.91
CA GLY A 37 4.70 -4.52 2.19
C GLY A 37 5.71 -3.41 1.85
N ASP A 38 6.71 -3.18 2.71
CA ASP A 38 7.84 -2.31 2.42
C ASP A 38 8.63 -2.79 1.19
N GLY A 39 8.76 -4.11 1.01
CA GLY A 39 9.34 -4.70 -0.20
C GLY A 39 8.48 -4.49 -1.46
N ASP A 40 7.16 -4.69 -1.35
CA ASP A 40 6.22 -4.43 -2.45
C ASP A 40 6.21 -2.95 -2.85
N TYR A 41 6.33 -2.03 -1.89
CA TYR A 41 6.44 -0.60 -2.15
C TYR A 41 7.69 -0.27 -2.98
N ILE A 42 8.86 -0.78 -2.58
CA ILE A 42 10.08 -0.59 -3.36
C ILE A 42 9.93 -1.20 -4.77
N ALA A 43 9.33 -2.38 -4.89
CA ALA A 43 9.06 -2.99 -6.19
C ALA A 43 8.14 -2.12 -7.05
N ALA A 44 7.10 -1.52 -6.48
CA ALA A 44 6.20 -0.59 -7.16
C ALA A 44 6.98 0.63 -7.69
N ARG A 45 7.86 1.22 -6.87
CA ARG A 45 8.72 2.34 -7.30
C ARG A 45 9.65 1.97 -8.44
N LEU A 46 10.27 0.80 -8.38
CA LEU A 46 11.16 0.31 -9.43
C LEU A 46 10.41 0.03 -10.73
N ALA A 47 9.21 -0.56 -10.64
CA ALA A 47 8.33 -0.80 -11.78
C ALA A 47 7.84 0.52 -12.38
N LEU A 48 7.48 1.50 -11.53
CA LEU A 48 7.20 2.86 -11.96
C LEU A 48 8.40 3.37 -12.73
N ARG A 49 9.59 3.47 -12.12
CA ARG A 49 10.84 3.93 -12.76
C ARG A 49 11.16 3.25 -14.10
N ALA A 50 10.80 1.98 -14.27
CA ALA A 50 11.02 1.21 -15.50
C ALA A 50 9.92 1.39 -16.57
N GLY A 51 8.84 2.10 -16.28
CA GLY A 51 7.70 2.27 -17.19
C GLY A 51 6.87 0.99 -17.33
N LEU A 52 6.71 0.24 -16.25
CA LEU A 52 5.98 -1.04 -16.20
C LEU A 52 4.67 -0.85 -15.41
N PRO A 53 3.60 -0.32 -16.04
CA PRO A 53 2.45 0.20 -15.32
C PRO A 53 1.65 -0.87 -14.57
N SER A 54 1.44 -2.04 -15.19
CA SER A 54 0.70 -3.14 -14.56
C SER A 54 1.43 -3.68 -13.32
N GLN A 55 2.75 -3.77 -13.40
CA GLN A 55 3.60 -4.23 -12.30
C GLN A 55 3.63 -3.18 -11.18
N ALA A 56 3.69 -1.90 -11.52
CA ALA A 56 3.62 -0.80 -10.56
C ALA A 56 2.30 -0.80 -9.77
N ILE A 57 1.16 -0.84 -10.47
CA ILE A 57 -0.17 -0.87 -9.84
C ILE A 57 -0.33 -2.11 -8.96
N TRP A 58 0.06 -3.29 -9.47
CA TRP A 58 -0.03 -4.53 -8.70
C TRP A 58 0.80 -4.47 -7.43
N SER A 59 2.08 -4.10 -7.53
CA SER A 59 2.96 -4.00 -6.36
C SER A 59 2.50 -2.90 -5.39
N GLY A 60 2.00 -1.77 -5.90
CA GLY A 60 1.41 -0.71 -5.07
C GLY A 60 0.20 -1.21 -4.28
N LEU A 61 -0.75 -1.86 -4.96
CA LEU A 61 -1.93 -2.46 -4.34
C LEU A 61 -1.53 -3.47 -3.25
N GLN A 62 -0.55 -4.32 -3.54
CA GLN A 62 -0.02 -5.32 -2.61
C GLN A 62 0.63 -4.69 -1.37
N ALA A 63 1.34 -3.56 -1.51
CA ALA A 63 1.91 -2.83 -0.39
C ALA A 63 0.81 -2.27 0.53
N ILE A 64 -0.15 -1.54 -0.05
CA ILE A 64 -1.28 -0.93 0.70
C ILE A 64 -2.12 -2.00 1.39
N GLU A 65 -2.42 -3.12 0.72
CA GLU A 65 -3.13 -4.25 1.31
C GLU A 65 -2.42 -4.78 2.55
N LYS A 66 -1.10 -4.98 2.48
CA LYS A 66 -0.32 -5.48 3.60
C LYS A 66 -0.26 -4.47 4.74
N TYR A 67 -0.09 -3.17 4.47
CA TYR A 67 -0.15 -2.17 5.53
C TYR A 67 -1.49 -2.15 6.25
N LEU A 68 -2.61 -2.18 5.52
CA LEU A 68 -3.95 -2.24 6.15
C LEU A 68 -4.14 -3.52 6.97
N LYS A 69 -3.65 -4.67 6.50
CA LYS A 69 -3.67 -5.93 7.27
C LYS A 69 -2.80 -5.86 8.52
N CYS A 70 -1.65 -5.19 8.45
CA CYS A 70 -0.79 -4.93 9.60
C CYS A 70 -1.55 -4.12 10.66
N ILE A 71 -2.11 -2.97 10.26
CA ILE A 71 -2.86 -2.05 11.13
C ILE A 71 -4.02 -2.78 11.83
N LEU A 72 -4.83 -3.51 11.05
CA LEU A 72 -5.95 -4.29 11.59
C LEU A 72 -5.49 -5.36 12.58
N LEU A 73 -4.43 -6.13 12.26
CA LEU A 73 -3.95 -7.20 13.13
C LEU A 73 -3.33 -6.66 14.43
N LEU A 74 -2.60 -5.55 14.34
CA LEU A 74 -2.07 -4.83 15.52
C LEU A 74 -3.22 -4.40 16.44
N GLY A 75 -4.32 -3.89 15.87
CA GLY A 75 -5.56 -3.57 16.60
C GLY A 75 -6.46 -4.78 16.94
N ARG A 76 -5.99 -6.01 16.71
CA ARG A 76 -6.74 -7.27 16.94
C ARG A 76 -8.08 -7.37 16.20
N VAL A 77 -8.19 -6.69 15.06
CA VAL A 77 -9.33 -6.78 14.15
C VAL A 77 -9.01 -7.79 13.05
N SER A 78 -9.93 -8.73 12.83
CA SER A 78 -9.82 -9.73 11.77
C SER A 78 -9.85 -9.05 10.39
N SER A 79 -8.82 -9.32 9.58
CA SER A 79 -8.76 -8.96 8.15
C SER A 79 -9.16 -10.13 7.23
N LYS A 80 -9.73 -11.21 7.79
CA LYS A 80 -10.22 -12.37 7.01
C LYS A 80 -11.28 -11.91 6.02
N GLY A 81 -11.11 -12.25 4.75
CA GLY A 81 -12.07 -11.92 3.68
C GLY A 81 -11.86 -10.56 3.01
N VAL A 82 -10.93 -9.72 3.48
CA VAL A 82 -10.56 -8.47 2.80
C VAL A 82 -9.96 -8.76 1.42
N GLY A 83 -9.08 -9.77 1.32
CA GLY A 83 -8.40 -10.10 0.06
C GLY A 83 -7.67 -8.88 -0.50
N HIS A 84 -7.84 -8.61 -1.79
CA HIS A 84 -7.28 -7.46 -2.51
C HIS A 84 -8.14 -6.18 -2.42
N LYS A 85 -9.20 -6.17 -1.59
CA LYS A 85 -10.14 -5.05 -1.48
C LYS A 85 -9.65 -4.01 -0.47
N ILE A 86 -8.66 -3.20 -0.87
CA ILE A 86 -8.05 -2.21 0.03
C ILE A 86 -9.04 -1.19 0.58
N ALA A 87 -10.07 -0.81 -0.20
CA ALA A 87 -11.14 0.08 0.26
C ALA A 87 -11.90 -0.50 1.46
N GLU A 88 -12.19 -1.81 1.44
CA GLU A 88 -12.80 -2.50 2.58
C GLU A 88 -11.84 -2.57 3.77
N GLY A 89 -10.55 -2.77 3.52
CA GLY A 89 -9.52 -2.74 4.57
C GLY A 89 -9.47 -1.39 5.30
N LEU A 90 -9.44 -0.28 4.56
CA LEU A 90 -9.44 1.08 5.14
C LEU A 90 -10.75 1.39 5.87
N ARG A 91 -11.89 0.96 5.31
CA ARG A 91 -13.18 1.08 5.98
C ARG A 91 -13.19 0.33 7.32
N LEU A 92 -12.70 -0.91 7.36
CA LEU A 92 -12.60 -1.67 8.60
C LEU A 92 -11.68 -1.00 9.63
N VAL A 93 -10.57 -0.39 9.21
CA VAL A 93 -9.70 0.40 10.09
C VAL A 93 -10.53 1.51 10.75
N ASN A 94 -11.22 2.31 9.95
CA ASN A 94 -11.98 3.47 10.43
C ASN A 94 -13.22 3.08 11.26
N ASP A 95 -13.85 1.94 10.96
CA ASP A 95 -15.08 1.51 11.63
C ASP A 95 -14.82 0.72 12.92
N ARG A 96 -13.67 0.04 13.04
CA ARG A 96 -13.43 -0.96 14.10
C ARG A 96 -12.31 -0.61 15.06
N LEU A 97 -11.38 0.25 14.65
CA LEU A 97 -10.33 0.72 15.55
C LEU A 97 -10.79 1.97 16.30
N LYS A 98 -10.05 2.31 17.35
CA LYS A 98 -10.34 3.47 18.20
C LYS A 98 -9.87 4.80 17.59
N TYR A 99 -9.52 4.80 16.30
CA TYR A 99 -9.04 5.93 15.54
C TYR A 99 -9.37 5.72 14.06
N SER A 100 -9.34 6.81 13.29
CA SER A 100 -9.57 6.81 11.85
C SER A 100 -8.38 7.38 11.11
N ILE A 101 -8.09 6.82 9.94
CA ILE A 101 -7.10 7.35 9.00
C ILE A 101 -7.86 8.15 7.93
N VAL A 102 -7.59 9.45 7.87
CA VAL A 102 -8.10 10.35 6.83
C VAL A 102 -7.01 10.55 5.79
N LEU A 103 -7.33 10.27 4.53
CA LEU A 103 -6.42 10.48 3.40
C LEU A 103 -6.67 11.86 2.78
N PRO A 104 -5.64 12.71 2.65
CA PRO A 104 -5.74 13.93 1.84
C PRO A 104 -6.02 13.62 0.37
N ASP A 105 -6.56 14.59 -0.37
CA ASP A 105 -7.05 14.42 -1.75
C ASP A 105 -6.10 13.65 -2.68
N LYS A 106 -4.80 13.97 -2.66
CA LYS A 106 -3.80 13.31 -3.51
C LYS A 106 -3.58 11.84 -3.15
N GLU A 107 -3.46 11.57 -1.86
CA GLU A 107 -3.30 10.21 -1.34
C GLU A 107 -4.58 9.38 -1.56
N GLN A 108 -5.75 10.01 -1.41
CA GLN A 108 -7.03 9.40 -1.71
C GLN A 108 -7.19 9.07 -3.20
N ALA A 109 -6.69 9.94 -4.10
CA ALA A 109 -6.75 9.71 -5.53
C ALA A 109 -5.93 8.48 -5.95
N ILE A 110 -4.66 8.38 -5.51
CA ILE A 110 -3.84 7.19 -5.80
C ILE A 110 -4.39 5.94 -5.11
N PHE A 111 -4.93 6.08 -3.89
CA PHE A 111 -5.59 4.96 -3.20
C PHE A 111 -6.78 4.43 -4.01
N ASN A 112 -7.64 5.31 -4.51
CA ASN A 112 -8.80 4.94 -5.32
C ASN A 112 -8.35 4.28 -6.62
N HIS A 113 -7.35 4.83 -7.30
CA HIS A 113 -6.84 4.25 -8.54
C HIS A 113 -6.28 2.83 -8.31
N LEU A 114 -5.52 2.61 -7.24
CA LEU A 114 -5.06 1.27 -6.86
C LEU A 114 -6.25 0.35 -6.55
N ALA A 115 -7.28 0.84 -5.83
CA ALA A 115 -8.45 0.05 -5.47
C ALA A 115 -9.29 -0.36 -6.69
N GLU A 116 -9.47 0.55 -7.64
CA GLU A 116 -10.22 0.35 -8.90
C GLU A 116 -9.56 -0.70 -9.79
N SER A 117 -8.24 -0.88 -9.70
CA SER A 117 -7.56 -1.94 -10.43
C SER A 117 -8.01 -3.35 -9.99
N GLU A 118 -8.59 -3.50 -8.79
CA GLU A 118 -9.05 -4.76 -8.17
C GLU A 118 -8.07 -5.96 -8.29
N GLY A 119 -6.78 -5.69 -8.50
CA GLY A 119 -5.79 -6.73 -8.75
C GLY A 119 -5.86 -7.35 -10.14
N ASP A 120 -6.30 -6.60 -11.15
CA ASP A 120 -6.23 -6.99 -12.56
C ASP A 120 -4.76 -7.14 -12.99
N ARG A 121 -4.33 -8.40 -13.01
CA ARG A 121 -2.98 -8.81 -13.43
C ARG A 121 -2.88 -9.07 -14.93
N TYR A 122 -4.00 -9.04 -15.65
CA TYR A 122 -4.09 -9.56 -17.02
C TYR A 122 -4.54 -8.52 -18.04
N LEU A 123 -4.64 -7.25 -17.65
CA LEU A 123 -5.10 -6.16 -18.52
C LEU A 123 -6.49 -6.47 -19.10
N VAL A 124 -7.37 -7.01 -18.26
CA VAL A 124 -8.78 -7.20 -18.58
C VAL A 124 -9.45 -5.82 -18.68
N ALA A 125 -9.14 -4.91 -17.77
CA ALA A 125 -9.43 -3.49 -17.89
C ALA A 125 -8.26 -2.76 -18.56
N SER A 126 -8.57 -1.68 -19.27
CA SER A 126 -7.54 -0.75 -19.73
C SER A 126 -6.87 -0.08 -18.52
N LEU A 127 -5.59 0.24 -18.67
CA LEU A 127 -4.76 0.78 -17.60
C LEU A 127 -4.22 2.14 -17.99
N TYR A 128 -4.06 3.04 -17.04
CA TYR A 128 -3.23 4.22 -17.22
C TYR A 128 -2.34 4.46 -16.00
N LEU A 129 -1.29 5.27 -16.17
CA LEU A 129 -0.49 5.84 -15.11
C LEU A 129 -0.16 7.29 -15.43
N CYS A 130 -0.17 8.12 -14.40
CA CYS A 130 0.15 9.54 -14.44
C CYS A 130 1.43 9.84 -13.62
N HIS A 131 2.18 10.86 -14.02
CA HIS A 131 3.46 11.24 -13.39
C HIS A 131 3.41 11.47 -11.87
N HIS A 132 2.30 12.02 -11.37
CA HIS A 132 2.14 12.41 -9.97
C HIS A 132 1.95 11.21 -9.03
N GLU A 133 1.58 10.05 -9.57
CA GLU A 133 1.25 8.86 -8.79
C GLU A 133 2.44 8.30 -8.01
N LEU A 134 3.67 8.53 -8.48
CA LEU A 134 4.86 8.15 -7.69
C LEU A 134 4.92 8.95 -6.38
N THR A 135 4.78 10.27 -6.45
CA THR A 135 4.85 11.14 -5.27
C THR A 135 3.65 10.92 -4.35
N ASP A 136 2.47 10.69 -4.92
CA ASP A 136 1.27 10.45 -4.13
C ASP A 136 1.30 9.07 -3.47
N LEU A 137 1.84 8.05 -4.14
CA LEU A 137 2.10 6.73 -3.55
C LEU A 137 3.07 6.85 -2.38
N ASP A 138 4.11 7.67 -2.50
CA ASP A 138 5.11 7.88 -1.44
C ASP A 138 4.48 8.48 -0.19
N ALA A 139 3.67 9.52 -0.36
CA ALA A 139 2.94 10.15 0.72
C ALA A 139 1.96 9.17 1.38
N LEU A 140 1.19 8.42 0.59
CA LEU A 140 0.24 7.42 1.07
C LEU A 140 0.95 6.31 1.88
N VAL A 141 2.03 5.76 1.35
CA VAL A 141 2.81 4.71 2.03
C VAL A 141 3.39 5.25 3.32
N TRP A 142 4.03 6.42 3.29
CA TRP A 142 4.59 7.01 4.48
C TRP A 142 3.53 7.26 5.56
N ARG A 143 2.33 7.76 5.19
CA ARG A 143 1.21 7.97 6.12
C ARG A 143 0.73 6.66 6.74
N LEU A 144 0.43 5.66 5.92
CA LEU A 144 -0.08 4.37 6.43
C LEU A 144 0.96 3.66 7.32
N ARG A 145 2.25 3.79 7.01
CA ARG A 145 3.33 3.21 7.82
C ARG A 145 3.36 3.77 9.24
N GLN A 146 2.93 5.01 9.48
CA GLN A 146 2.85 5.56 10.84
C GLN A 146 1.94 4.73 11.77
N TYR A 147 0.93 4.06 11.20
CA TYR A 147 -0.01 3.21 11.91
C TYR A 147 0.41 1.72 11.93
N CYS A 148 1.49 1.35 11.23
CA CYS A 148 2.06 -0.01 11.22
C CYS A 148 3.02 -0.25 12.41
N ALA A 149 2.68 0.27 13.58
CA ALA A 149 3.41 0.12 14.84
C ALA A 149 2.44 -0.26 15.97
N VAL A 150 2.94 -0.88 17.03
CA VAL A 150 2.12 -1.12 18.23
C VAL A 150 1.90 0.23 18.92
N LEU A 151 0.64 0.68 19.01
CA LEU A 151 0.33 2.05 19.43
C LEU A 151 -0.15 2.14 20.89
N ASP A 152 -0.57 1.04 21.51
CA ASP A 152 -1.28 1.01 22.78
C ASP A 152 -0.51 0.35 23.92
N VAL A 153 0.77 0.00 23.75
CA VAL A 153 1.61 -0.56 24.82
C VAL A 153 2.97 0.13 24.86
N GLU A 154 3.58 0.23 26.05
CA GLU A 154 4.95 0.76 26.21
C GLU A 154 5.99 -0.36 26.08
N HIS A 155 5.79 -1.47 26.79
CA HIS A 155 6.60 -2.68 26.67
C HIS A 155 5.79 -3.82 26.06
N TYR A 156 6.49 -4.75 25.40
CA TYR A 156 5.85 -5.82 24.62
C TYR A 156 4.94 -6.77 25.43
N ASN A 157 5.10 -6.81 26.75
CA ASN A 157 4.27 -7.61 27.66
C ASN A 157 3.25 -6.77 28.45
N ASP A 158 3.20 -5.46 28.25
CA ASP A 158 2.23 -4.60 28.92
C ASP A 158 0.82 -4.83 28.36
N PRO A 159 -0.23 -4.68 29.18
CA PRO A 159 -1.59 -4.66 28.68
C PRO A 159 -1.84 -3.40 27.83
N PRO A 160 -2.71 -3.48 26.80
CA PRO A 160 -3.16 -2.32 26.05
C PRO A 160 -3.71 -1.19 26.93
N SER A 161 -3.22 0.03 26.72
CA SER A 161 -3.58 1.24 27.44
C SER A 161 -4.13 2.30 26.50
N GLN A 162 -5.27 2.88 26.88
CA GLN A 162 -5.89 3.97 26.13
C GLN A 162 -5.04 5.26 26.18
N GLU A 163 -4.34 5.49 27.29
CA GLU A 163 -3.46 6.65 27.46
C GLU A 163 -2.26 6.57 26.51
N VAL A 164 -1.64 5.39 26.42
CA VAL A 164 -0.52 5.13 25.50
C VAL A 164 -0.97 5.29 24.06
N LEU A 165 -2.16 4.77 23.72
CA LEU A 165 -2.77 4.94 22.41
C LEU A 165 -2.96 6.42 22.07
N SER A 166 -3.58 7.21 22.95
CA SER A 166 -3.80 8.64 22.74
C SER A 166 -2.49 9.38 22.47
N ARG A 167 -1.47 9.16 23.30
CA ARG A 167 -0.14 9.78 23.12
C ARG A 167 0.53 9.35 21.80
N SER A 168 0.40 8.08 21.42
CA SER A 168 0.91 7.59 20.14
C SER A 168 0.21 8.25 18.94
N LEU A 169 -1.10 8.48 19.03
CA LEU A 169 -1.88 9.15 17.97
C LEU A 169 -1.55 10.64 17.88
N GLU A 170 -1.36 11.32 19.01
CA GLU A 170 -0.87 12.71 19.05
C GLU A 170 0.49 12.83 18.35
N ARG A 171 1.43 11.94 18.69
CA ARG A 171 2.74 11.87 18.02
C ARG A 171 2.61 11.63 16.52
N ILE A 172 1.73 10.73 16.09
CA ILE A 172 1.49 10.50 14.66
C ILE A 172 0.95 11.77 14.00
N SER A 173 0.01 12.48 14.63
CA SER A 173 -0.52 13.74 14.10
C SER A 173 0.59 14.77 13.88
N GLU A 174 1.46 14.96 14.87
CA GLU A 174 2.61 15.87 14.78
C GLU A 174 3.58 15.45 13.66
N GLN A 175 3.84 14.15 13.52
CA GLN A 175 4.69 13.61 12.46
C GLN A 175 4.11 13.91 11.08
N LEU A 176 2.80 13.69 10.89
CA LEU A 176 2.10 13.91 9.62
C LEU A 176 2.12 15.38 9.15
N GLU A 177 2.29 16.33 10.07
CA GLU A 177 2.44 17.76 9.78
C GLU A 177 3.91 18.21 9.66
N GLY A 178 4.83 17.41 10.19
CA GLY A 178 6.25 17.69 10.27
C GLY A 178 7.08 17.23 9.06
N GLN A 179 8.39 17.18 9.26
CA GLN A 179 9.32 16.64 8.26
C GLN A 179 9.24 15.10 8.24
N PRO A 180 9.31 14.44 7.06
CA PRO A 180 9.14 13.01 6.93
C PRO A 180 10.07 12.17 7.82
N GLU A 181 11.31 12.62 8.04
CA GLU A 181 12.31 11.95 8.86
C GLU A 181 11.87 11.77 10.31
N GLY A 182 11.02 12.68 10.81
CA GLY A 182 10.44 12.57 12.16
C GLY A 182 9.48 11.39 12.32
N GLY A 183 8.97 10.84 11.20
CA GLY A 183 8.05 9.70 11.15
C GLY A 183 8.72 8.36 10.81
N TYR A 184 10.04 8.27 10.81
CA TYR A 184 10.74 7.01 10.52
C TYR A 184 10.57 6.00 11.65
N LEU A 185 10.27 4.75 11.27
CA LEU A 185 10.02 3.68 12.24
C LEU A 185 11.33 3.08 12.72
N GLU A 186 11.50 3.01 14.04
CA GLU A 186 12.65 2.35 14.62
C GLU A 186 12.69 0.87 14.18
N GLN A 187 13.83 0.45 13.63
CA GLN A 187 14.07 -0.91 13.12
C GLN A 187 13.18 -1.35 11.93
N GLY A 188 12.46 -0.44 11.29
CA GLY A 188 11.68 -0.73 10.08
C GLY A 188 12.57 -1.15 8.90
N PHE A 189 12.00 -1.89 7.94
CA PHE A 189 12.76 -2.38 6.79
C PHE A 189 13.21 -1.22 5.88
N LEU A 190 12.33 -0.27 5.56
CA LEU A 190 12.71 0.92 4.77
C LEU A 190 13.82 1.71 5.44
N GLU A 191 13.80 1.87 6.75
CA GLU A 191 14.81 2.61 7.50
C GLU A 191 16.17 1.88 7.49
N LYS A 192 16.16 0.55 7.55
CA LYS A 192 17.39 -0.25 7.36
C LYS A 192 17.96 -0.07 5.96
N VAL A 193 17.10 -0.10 4.93
CA VAL A 193 17.51 0.16 3.55
C VAL A 193 18.08 1.57 3.43
N LEU A 194 17.41 2.58 3.99
CA LEU A 194 17.80 3.98 3.96
C LEU A 194 19.15 4.25 4.66
N SER A 195 19.40 3.58 5.78
CA SER A 195 20.67 3.71 6.52
C SER A 195 21.88 3.10 5.80
N ASN A 196 21.66 2.24 4.80
CA ASN A 196 22.72 1.52 4.09
C ASN A 196 22.69 1.86 2.60
N ALA A 197 23.49 2.85 2.20
CA ALA A 197 23.62 3.27 0.81
C ALA A 197 24.07 2.15 -0.16
N ASN A 198 24.71 1.09 0.34
CA ASN A 198 25.12 -0.06 -0.47
C ASN A 198 24.04 -1.15 -0.57
N HIS A 199 22.89 -0.97 0.06
CA HIS A 199 21.79 -1.92 -0.04
C HIS A 199 21.22 -1.91 -1.46
N SER A 200 20.98 -3.08 -2.06
CA SER A 200 20.51 -3.20 -3.44
C SER A 200 19.18 -2.48 -3.71
N ALA A 201 18.35 -2.37 -2.68
CA ALA A 201 17.06 -1.67 -2.72
C ALA A 201 17.15 -0.14 -2.47
N HIS A 202 18.32 0.37 -2.04
CA HIS A 202 18.47 1.77 -1.61
C HIS A 202 18.11 2.76 -2.72
N ASP A 203 18.68 2.59 -3.90
CA ASP A 203 18.41 3.48 -5.04
C ASP A 203 16.94 3.44 -5.48
N GLY A 204 16.29 2.29 -5.33
CA GLY A 204 14.86 2.16 -5.59
C GLY A 204 14.02 2.96 -4.61
N LEU A 205 14.43 3.02 -3.34
CA LEU A 205 13.74 3.74 -2.28
C LEU A 205 13.94 5.26 -2.37
N VAL A 206 15.18 5.74 -2.53
CA VAL A 206 15.50 7.17 -2.40
C VAL A 206 15.26 7.99 -3.66
N TRP A 207 15.30 7.36 -4.85
CA TRP A 207 15.21 8.07 -6.13
C TRP A 207 13.90 8.86 -6.26
N ARG A 208 13.96 10.20 -6.25
CA ARG A 208 12.79 11.10 -6.35
C ARG A 208 11.72 10.87 -5.26
N ASN A 209 12.16 10.48 -4.07
CA ASN A 209 11.27 10.24 -2.93
C ASN A 209 11.33 11.41 -1.94
N ALA A 210 10.27 12.22 -1.84
CA ALA A 210 10.24 13.29 -0.84
C ALA A 210 10.12 12.75 0.61
N MET A 211 9.56 11.55 0.77
CA MET A 211 9.29 10.96 2.08
C MET A 211 10.46 10.14 2.63
N PHE A 212 11.31 9.58 1.75
CA PHE A 212 12.44 8.71 2.14
C PHE A 212 13.78 9.04 1.45
N GLY A 213 13.83 10.05 0.57
CA GLY A 213 15.02 10.39 -0.21
C GLY A 213 15.86 11.52 0.37
N GLY A 214 15.42 12.13 1.48
CA GLY A 214 16.03 13.32 2.06
C GLY A 214 16.06 14.50 1.07
N ASN A 215 17.06 15.38 1.22
CA ASN A 215 17.22 16.59 0.40
C ASN A 215 17.84 16.36 -0.99
N GLN A 216 17.71 15.15 -1.59
CA GLN A 216 18.28 14.94 -2.92
C GLN A 216 17.62 15.84 -3.96
N PRO A 217 18.38 16.68 -4.69
CA PRO A 217 17.81 17.60 -5.64
C PRO A 217 17.12 16.85 -6.78
N PHE A 218 15.90 17.28 -7.08
CA PHE A 218 15.16 16.82 -8.24
C PHE A 218 15.87 17.34 -9.50
N SER A 219 16.59 16.48 -10.22
CA SER A 219 17.09 16.85 -11.55
C SER A 219 15.93 16.84 -12.54
N SER A 220 15.54 18.02 -13.04
CA SER A 220 14.49 18.19 -14.05
C SER A 220 14.83 17.57 -15.42
N SER A 221 16.08 17.15 -15.63
CA SER A 221 16.58 16.64 -16.91
C SER A 221 16.47 15.12 -17.10
N TYR A 222 16.09 14.36 -16.07
CA TYR A 222 15.87 12.92 -16.18
C TYR A 222 14.38 12.59 -16.30
N GLY A 223 13.92 12.51 -17.56
CA GLY A 223 12.72 11.80 -18.00
C GLY A 223 11.48 12.05 -17.15
N ALA A 224 10.69 13.06 -17.53
CA ALA A 224 9.30 13.14 -17.09
C ALA A 224 8.65 11.77 -17.29
N PHE A 225 8.05 11.22 -16.24
CA PHE A 225 7.17 10.08 -16.39
C PHE A 225 6.00 10.57 -17.24
N ASN A 226 6.07 10.28 -18.54
CA ASN A 226 5.00 10.60 -19.46
C ASN A 226 3.77 9.77 -19.07
N PHE A 227 2.59 10.32 -19.29
CA PHE A 227 1.33 9.58 -19.22
C PHE A 227 1.47 8.26 -19.97
N MET A 228 1.19 7.15 -19.28
CA MET A 228 1.18 5.81 -19.87
C MET A 228 -0.25 5.33 -19.91
N ALA A 229 -0.68 4.78 -21.04
CA ALA A 229 -1.96 4.12 -21.13
C ALA A 229 -1.86 2.90 -22.03
N THR A 230 -2.49 1.82 -21.58
CA THR A 230 -2.55 0.56 -22.33
C THR A 230 -4.00 0.13 -22.40
N ASN A 231 -4.52 0.04 -23.63
CA ASN A 231 -5.88 -0.44 -23.85
C ASN A 231 -5.95 -1.96 -23.70
N SER A 232 -6.96 -2.45 -23.00
CA SER A 232 -7.23 -3.88 -22.95
C SER A 232 -7.60 -4.43 -24.33
N PRO A 233 -7.09 -5.61 -24.72
CA PRO A 233 -7.56 -6.31 -25.92
C PRO A 233 -9.08 -6.54 -25.94
N LEU A 234 -9.68 -6.84 -24.78
CA LEU A 234 -11.14 -7.01 -24.62
C LEU A 234 -11.87 -5.67 -24.71
N PHE A 235 -11.25 -4.58 -24.29
CA PHE A 235 -11.82 -3.25 -24.52
C PHE A 235 -11.77 -2.88 -26.01
N LEU A 236 -10.71 -3.21 -26.74
CA LEU A 236 -10.61 -2.91 -28.17
C LEU A 236 -11.51 -3.81 -29.02
N ASN A 237 -11.60 -5.09 -28.68
CA ASN A 237 -12.34 -6.11 -29.42
C ASN A 237 -13.33 -6.86 -28.52
N PRO A 238 -14.36 -6.19 -27.96
CA PRO A 238 -15.26 -6.81 -26.98
C PRO A 238 -16.00 -8.03 -27.51
N GLN A 239 -16.16 -8.16 -28.83
CA GLN A 239 -16.80 -9.30 -29.48
C GLN A 239 -16.09 -10.64 -29.25
N ILE A 240 -14.80 -10.65 -28.87
CA ILE A 240 -14.05 -11.89 -28.64
C ILE A 240 -14.25 -12.48 -27.24
N VAL A 241 -14.94 -11.77 -26.34
CA VAL A 241 -15.03 -12.11 -24.90
C VAL A 241 -15.46 -13.55 -24.65
N LYS A 242 -16.44 -14.07 -25.42
CA LYS A 242 -16.93 -15.45 -25.24
C LYS A 242 -15.83 -16.47 -25.54
N ALA A 243 -15.10 -16.28 -26.65
CA ALA A 243 -14.00 -17.16 -27.02
C ALA A 243 -12.85 -17.09 -26.01
N VAL A 244 -12.58 -15.89 -25.47
CA VAL A 244 -11.54 -15.71 -24.43
C VAL A 244 -11.94 -16.39 -23.12
N ASP A 245 -13.19 -16.24 -22.66
CA ASP A 245 -13.71 -16.86 -21.43
C ASP A 245 -13.68 -18.40 -21.47
N GLU A 246 -13.77 -18.99 -22.67
CA GLU A 246 -13.62 -20.44 -22.87
C GLU A 246 -12.16 -20.92 -22.76
N LEU A 247 -11.18 -20.02 -22.96
CA LEU A 247 -9.76 -20.35 -23.03
C LEU A 247 -8.98 -19.93 -21.77
N VAL A 248 -9.38 -18.85 -21.11
CA VAL A 248 -8.71 -18.31 -19.92
C VAL A 248 -9.73 -17.87 -18.88
N TYR A 249 -9.32 -17.89 -17.61
CA TYR A 249 -10.13 -17.36 -16.52
C TYR A 249 -10.27 -15.84 -16.63
N LEU A 250 -11.51 -15.34 -16.68
CA LEU A 250 -11.83 -13.93 -16.54
C LEU A 250 -12.37 -13.62 -15.14
N PRO A 251 -12.07 -12.43 -14.58
CA PRO A 251 -12.67 -11.98 -13.33
C PRO A 251 -14.20 -12.02 -13.37
N LYS A 252 -14.80 -12.29 -12.21
CA LYS A 252 -16.26 -12.40 -12.08
C LYS A 252 -16.92 -11.12 -12.59
N GLY A 253 -17.85 -11.27 -13.54
CA GLY A 253 -18.59 -10.16 -14.13
C GLY A 253 -17.96 -9.55 -15.38
N ALA A 254 -16.66 -9.75 -15.62
CA ALA A 254 -15.96 -9.20 -16.79
C ALA A 254 -16.61 -9.63 -18.11
N ARG A 255 -16.99 -10.92 -18.23
CA ARG A 255 -17.66 -11.42 -19.42
C ARG A 255 -18.92 -10.63 -19.78
N LYS A 256 -19.81 -10.44 -18.80
CA LYS A 256 -21.08 -9.73 -18.99
C LYS A 256 -20.84 -8.28 -19.43
N VAL A 257 -19.85 -7.61 -18.84
CA VAL A 257 -19.48 -6.23 -19.17
C VAL A 257 -19.04 -6.12 -20.63
N PHE A 258 -18.15 -7.00 -21.09
CA PHE A 258 -17.67 -6.95 -22.48
C PHE A 258 -18.70 -7.46 -23.50
N GLU A 259 -19.57 -8.41 -23.14
CA GLU A 259 -20.70 -8.80 -23.99
C GLU A 259 -21.63 -7.59 -24.22
N GLN A 260 -21.92 -6.82 -23.17
CA GLN A 260 -22.71 -5.60 -23.28
C GLN A 260 -22.01 -4.53 -24.13
N LEU A 261 -20.71 -4.28 -23.90
CA LEU A 261 -19.93 -3.33 -24.70
C LEU A 261 -19.90 -3.71 -26.19
N ALA A 262 -19.86 -5.02 -26.50
CA ALA A 262 -19.93 -5.49 -27.89
C ALA A 262 -21.27 -5.15 -28.55
N LEU A 263 -22.39 -5.32 -27.81
CA LEU A 263 -23.72 -4.97 -28.30
C LEU A 263 -23.88 -3.46 -28.53
N GLU A 264 -23.38 -2.65 -27.59
CA GLU A 264 -23.42 -1.18 -27.69
C GLU A 264 -22.68 -0.69 -28.94
N ARG A 265 -21.45 -1.17 -29.17
CA ARG A 265 -20.67 -0.80 -30.36
C ARG A 265 -21.27 -1.31 -31.67
N ALA A 266 -21.89 -2.49 -31.66
CA ALA A 266 -22.60 -3.00 -32.83
C ALA A 266 -23.85 -2.16 -33.16
N GLY A 267 -24.51 -1.60 -32.15
CA GLY A 267 -25.64 -0.67 -32.31
C GLY A 267 -25.22 0.69 -32.86
N GLU A 268 -24.10 1.25 -32.39
CA GLU A 268 -23.54 2.52 -32.91
C GLU A 268 -23.09 2.42 -34.39
N LEU A 269 -22.67 1.23 -34.81
CA LEU A 269 -22.26 0.96 -36.19
C LEU A 269 -23.44 0.75 -37.17
N GLN A 270 -24.69 0.70 -36.68
CA GLN A 270 -25.85 0.77 -37.57
C GLN A 270 -26.17 2.25 -37.83
N PRO A 271 -25.81 2.82 -39.01
CA PRO A 271 -26.17 4.20 -39.30
C PRO A 271 -27.70 4.33 -39.29
N ASN A 272 -28.20 5.47 -38.81
CA ASN A 272 -29.58 5.93 -38.96
C ASN A 272 -30.04 5.78 -40.42
N SER A 273 -30.52 4.60 -40.79
CA SER A 273 -31.13 4.29 -42.08
C SER A 273 -32.61 4.72 -42.09
N SER A 274 -32.85 5.91 -41.56
CA SER A 274 -34.17 6.53 -41.42
C SER A 274 -34.10 8.03 -41.72
N ASN A 275 -33.60 8.36 -42.91
CA ASN A 275 -34.06 9.55 -43.63
C ASN A 275 -34.35 9.09 -45.06
N LYS A 276 -35.49 8.39 -45.21
CA LYS A 276 -36.15 8.25 -46.50
C LYS A 276 -36.82 9.59 -46.80
N SER A 277 -36.24 10.30 -47.76
CA SER A 277 -36.89 11.36 -48.55
C SER A 277 -38.10 10.83 -49.32
#